data_AF-A0AA45A8T0-F1
#
_entry.id   AF-A0AA45A8T0-F1
#
_cell.length_a   1.000
_cell.length_b   1.000
_cell.length_c   1.000
_cell.angle_alpha   90.00
_cell.angle_beta   90.00
_cell.angle_gamma   90.00
#
_symmetry.space_group_name_H-M   'P 1'
#
loop_
_entity.id
_entity.type
_entity.pdbx_description
1 polymer ?
#
loop_
_entity_poly.entity_id
_entity_poly.type
_entity_poly.pdbx_seq_one_letter_code
_entity_poly.pdbx_strand_id
1 'polypeptide(L)'
;MTTSNVLHHTNDEELIALIQRKESFTLTRVKNFSQTVKKIERLIEAQNLSCRIYTAGRSTTMAATLASGPAVIFGLASAAAISAHNLATRNPDYEIAKYPLAQKLVINYKK
;
A
#
# COMPACT_ATOMS: atom_id res chain seq x y z
N MET A 1 8.06 2.17 17.93
CA MET A 1 8.57 2.38 16.55
C MET A 1 8.35 1.08 15.79
N THR A 2 7.37 1.01 14.90
CA THR A 2 7.10 -0.21 14.14
C THR A 2 8.15 -0.30 13.04
N THR A 3 9.12 -1.21 13.20
CA THR A 3 10.13 -1.52 12.20
C THR A 3 9.42 -2.22 11.04
N SER A 4 8.89 -1.47 10.08
CA SER A 4 8.28 -2.07 8.90
C SER A 4 9.38 -2.73 8.06
N ASN A 5 9.22 -4.02 7.74
CA ASN A 5 10.15 -4.72 6.86
C ASN A 5 10.16 -4.03 5.48
N VAL A 6 11.34 -3.60 5.02
CA VAL A 6 11.50 -2.94 3.71
C VAL A 6 12.08 -3.93 2.73
N LEU A 7 11.31 -4.26 1.70
CA LEU A 7 11.72 -5.17 0.64
C LEU A 7 12.06 -4.36 -0.62
N HIS A 8 13.17 -4.74 -1.25
CA HIS A 8 13.62 -4.15 -2.51
C HIS A 8 13.27 -5.01 -3.73
N HIS A 9 12.94 -6.28 -3.51
CA HIS A 9 12.47 -7.21 -4.54
C HIS A 9 11.22 -7.95 -4.08
N THR A 10 10.46 -8.47 -5.04
CA THR A 10 9.23 -9.25 -4.78
C THR A 10 9.59 -10.74 -4.80
N ASN A 11 10.07 -11.29 -3.69
CA ASN A 11 10.18 -12.75 -3.53
C ASN A 11 8.89 -13.28 -2.88
N ASP A 12 8.24 -14.25 -3.49
CA ASP A 12 6.89 -14.67 -3.11
C ASP A 12 6.86 -15.39 -1.77
N GLU A 13 7.87 -16.21 -1.50
CA GLU A 13 7.98 -16.95 -0.25
C GLU A 13 8.13 -16.00 0.94
N GLU A 14 8.93 -14.96 0.79
CA GLU A 14 9.14 -13.94 1.83
C GLU A 14 7.87 -13.13 2.07
N LEU A 15 7.16 -12.75 1.00
CA LEU A 15 5.87 -12.07 1.12
C LEU A 15 4.82 -12.92 1.82
N ILE A 16 4.74 -14.20 1.45
CA ILE A 16 3.84 -15.16 2.09
C ILE A 16 4.16 -15.27 3.57
N ALA A 17 5.44 -15.42 3.93
CA ALA A 17 5.88 -15.52 5.31
C ALA A 17 5.51 -14.26 6.13
N LEU A 18 5.68 -13.06 5.56
CA LEU A 18 5.28 -11.81 6.21
C LEU A 18 3.77 -11.72 6.43
N ILE A 19 2.97 -12.12 5.43
CA ILE A 19 1.51 -12.10 5.54
C ILE A 19 1.02 -13.13 6.58
N GLN A 20 1.62 -14.32 6.61
CA GLN A 20 1.33 -15.37 7.60
C GLN A 20 1.65 -14.92 9.03
N ARG A 21 2.75 -14.19 9.19
CA ARG A 21 3.15 -13.56 10.47
C ARG A 21 2.33 -12.33 10.81
N LYS A 22 1.44 -11.89 9.92
CA LYS A 22 0.60 -10.71 10.09
C LYS A 22 1.41 -9.42 10.24
N GLU A 23 2.53 -9.33 9.53
CA GLU A 23 3.44 -8.21 9.61
C GLU A 23 3.16 -7.13 8.56
N SER A 24 3.44 -5.89 8.92
CA SER A 24 3.41 -4.76 7.98
C SER A 24 4.75 -4.66 7.25
N PHE A 25 4.72 -4.42 5.95
CA PHE A 25 5.93 -4.33 5.12
C PHE A 25 5.77 -3.32 3.99
N THR A 26 6.89 -2.89 3.43
CA THR A 26 6.94 -1.92 2.33
C THR A 26 7.75 -2.47 1.18
N LEU A 27 7.16 -2.48 -0.01
CA LEU A 27 7.88 -2.72 -1.25
C LEU A 27 8.36 -1.40 -1.82
N THR A 28 9.64 -1.34 -2.16
CA THR A 28 10.25 -0.19 -2.83
C THR A 28 10.63 -0.53 -4.27
N ARG A 29 10.85 0.50 -5.11
CA ARG A 29 11.22 0.35 -6.53
C ARG A 29 10.18 -0.42 -7.36
N VAL A 30 8.90 -0.29 -7.02
CA VAL A 30 7.79 -0.93 -7.73
C VAL A 30 7.60 -0.24 -9.07
N LYS A 31 7.78 -1.00 -10.17
CA LYS A 31 7.52 -0.51 -11.54
C LYS A 31 6.07 -0.75 -11.97
N ASN A 32 5.60 -1.99 -11.85
CA ASN A 32 4.27 -2.40 -12.32
C ASN A 32 3.27 -2.50 -11.16
N PHE A 33 2.84 -1.36 -10.63
CA PHE A 33 1.90 -1.30 -9.49
C PHE A 33 0.66 -2.15 -9.65
N SER A 34 0.00 -2.11 -10.81
CA SER A 34 -1.24 -2.88 -11.04
C SER A 34 -1.02 -4.39 -10.87
N GLN A 35 0.07 -4.92 -11.42
CA GLN A 35 0.40 -6.34 -11.31
C GLN A 35 0.85 -6.69 -9.89
N THR A 36 1.71 -5.87 -9.28
CA THR A 36 2.20 -6.09 -7.92
C THR A 36 1.07 -6.07 -6.90
N VAL A 37 0.13 -5.14 -7.02
CA VAL A 37 -1.04 -5.05 -6.13
C VAL A 37 -1.92 -6.28 -6.28
N LYS A 38 -2.29 -6.67 -7.52
CA LYS A 38 -3.08 -7.88 -7.77
C LYS A 38 -2.42 -9.14 -7.21
N LYS A 39 -1.09 -9.20 -7.27
CA LYS A 39 -0.34 -10.30 -6.70
C LYS A 39 -0.46 -10.35 -5.17
N ILE A 40 -0.23 -9.21 -4.50
CA ILE A 40 -0.34 -9.11 -3.04
C ILE A 40 -1.79 -9.39 -2.59
N GLU A 41 -2.77 -8.82 -3.28
CA GLU A 41 -4.20 -9.07 -3.03
C GLU A 41 -4.51 -10.56 -3.03
N ARG A 42 -4.11 -11.29 -4.09
CA ARG A 42 -4.27 -12.75 -4.16
C ARG A 42 -3.55 -13.50 -3.03
N LEU A 43 -2.35 -13.07 -2.65
CA LEU A 43 -1.59 -13.72 -1.56
C LEU A 43 -2.25 -13.52 -0.19
N ILE A 44 -2.88 -12.36 0.03
CA ILE A 44 -3.65 -12.07 1.25
C ILE A 44 -4.96 -12.87 1.25
N GLU A 45 -5.70 -12.84 0.13
CA GLU A 45 -6.96 -13.57 -0.01
C GLU A 45 -6.78 -15.09 0.11
N ALA A 46 -5.66 -15.64 -0.38
CA ALA A 46 -5.31 -17.05 -0.21
C ALA A 46 -5.16 -17.48 1.26
N GLN A 47 -4.97 -16.51 2.17
CA GLN A 47 -4.89 -16.73 3.62
C GLN A 47 -6.22 -16.43 4.33
N ASN A 48 -7.32 -16.32 3.58
CA ASN A 48 -8.65 -15.94 4.09
C ASN A 48 -8.67 -14.57 4.79
N LEU A 49 -7.76 -13.67 4.40
CA LEU A 49 -7.67 -12.31 4.92
C LEU A 49 -8.23 -11.32 3.90
N SER A 50 -8.75 -10.21 4.40
CA SER A 50 -9.29 -9.12 3.57
C SER A 50 -8.28 -7.98 3.43
N CYS A 51 -8.22 -7.36 2.25
CA CYS A 51 -7.39 -6.19 2.03
C CYS A 51 -8.17 -5.01 1.44
N ARG A 52 -7.68 -3.80 1.66
CA ARG A 52 -8.20 -2.57 1.06
C ARG A 52 -7.10 -1.80 0.37
N ILE A 53 -7.31 -1.51 -0.91
CA ILE A 53 -6.30 -0.86 -1.76
C ILE A 53 -6.61 0.63 -1.87
N TYR A 54 -5.59 1.45 -1.63
CA TYR A 54 -5.62 2.89 -1.80
C TYR A 54 -4.51 3.35 -2.74
N THR A 55 -4.76 4.45 -3.45
CA THR A 55 -3.72 5.15 -4.21
C THR A 55 -3.43 6.47 -3.53
N ALA A 56 -2.28 6.58 -2.88
CA ALA A 56 -1.81 7.83 -2.33
C ALA A 56 -1.37 8.77 -3.47
N GLY A 57 -1.72 10.05 -3.36
CA GLY A 57 -1.33 11.06 -4.35
C GLY A 57 -2.33 11.32 -5.49
N ARG A 58 -3.61 10.94 -5.33
CA ARG A 58 -4.70 11.44 -6.20
C ARG A 58 -5.56 12.50 -5.51
N SER A 59 -4.98 13.26 -4.59
CA SER A 59 -5.52 14.56 -4.22
C SER A 59 -5.26 15.50 -5.39
N THR A 60 -6.25 16.31 -5.72
CA THR A 60 -6.33 17.38 -6.72
C THR A 60 -5.28 18.51 -6.55
N THR A 61 -4.14 18.21 -5.91
CA THR A 61 -3.10 19.14 -5.47
C THR A 61 -1.89 19.20 -6.40
N MET A 62 -1.98 18.71 -7.64
CA MET A 62 -1.09 19.25 -8.69
C MET A 62 -1.40 20.73 -9.01
N ALA A 63 -2.42 21.32 -8.37
CA ALA A 63 -2.72 22.74 -8.45
C ALA A 63 -2.11 23.62 -7.33
N ALA A 64 -1.42 23.08 -6.30
CA ALA A 64 -0.99 23.93 -5.16
C ALA A 64 0.46 23.78 -4.64
N THR A 65 1.30 22.88 -5.16
CA THR A 65 2.67 22.69 -4.63
C THR A 65 3.77 22.78 -5.69
N LEU A 66 3.69 23.83 -6.51
CA LEU A 66 4.89 24.55 -7.00
C LEU A 66 5.55 25.39 -5.87
N ALA A 67 5.07 25.29 -4.63
CA ALA A 67 5.63 25.97 -3.47
C ALA A 67 6.76 25.14 -2.81
N SER A 68 7.97 25.28 -3.37
CA SER A 68 9.26 25.40 -2.65
C SER A 68 9.40 24.77 -1.25
N GLY A 69 10.07 23.61 -1.13
CA GLY A 69 10.74 23.21 0.13
C GLY A 69 10.98 21.69 0.33
N PRO A 70 11.96 21.27 1.17
CA PRO A 70 12.39 19.87 1.33
C PRO A 70 11.50 19.01 2.24
N ALA A 71 10.39 19.55 2.75
CA ALA A 71 9.55 18.91 3.75
C ALA A 71 8.28 18.31 3.13
N VAL A 72 8.40 17.17 2.45
CA VAL A 72 7.24 16.33 2.07
C VAL A 72 7.34 15.00 2.80
N ILE A 73 7.39 15.08 4.13
CA ILE A 73 7.29 13.91 5.00
C ILE A 73 6.02 14.11 5.84
N PHE A 74 5.04 13.22 5.70
CA PHE A 74 3.83 13.08 6.54
C PHE A 74 2.62 13.99 6.31
N GLY A 75 2.28 14.33 5.06
CA GLY A 75 0.99 14.98 4.78
C GLY A 75 0.31 14.41 3.55
N LEU A 76 -0.64 13.51 3.72
CA LEU A 76 -1.91 13.46 2.96
C LEU A 76 -2.71 12.21 3.36
N ALA A 77 -3.73 12.41 4.20
CA ALA A 77 -4.93 11.59 4.17
C ALA A 77 -5.40 11.52 2.71
N SER A 78 -5.14 10.39 2.04
CA SER A 78 -5.27 10.31 0.60
C SER A 78 -6.72 10.04 0.24
N ALA A 79 -7.32 11.02 -0.42
CA ALA A 79 -8.67 10.97 -0.95
C ALA A 79 -8.87 9.77 -1.89
N ALA A 80 -9.99 9.09 -1.67
CA ALA A 80 -10.51 7.92 -2.34
C ALA A 80 -10.37 7.93 -3.87
N ALA A 81 -9.50 7.06 -4.41
CA ALA A 81 -9.78 6.37 -5.66
C ALA A 81 -10.18 4.94 -5.29
N ILE A 82 -11.45 4.80 -4.92
CA ILE A 82 -12.06 3.52 -4.58
C ILE A 82 -12.16 2.70 -5.86
N SER A 83 -11.29 1.71 -6.06
CA SER A 83 -11.58 0.63 -6.99
C SER A 83 -12.81 -0.12 -6.48
N ALA A 84 -13.76 -0.36 -7.38
CA ALA A 84 -15.18 -0.63 -7.14
C ALA A 84 -15.58 -1.91 -6.37
N HIS A 85 -14.74 -2.44 -5.47
CA HIS A 85 -15.07 -3.57 -4.57
C HIS A 85 -15.26 -3.13 -3.10
N ASN A 86 -15.50 -1.84 -2.87
CA ASN A 86 -15.43 -1.21 -1.55
C ASN A 86 -16.82 -1.01 -0.91
N LEU A 87 -17.63 -2.07 -0.81
CA LEU A 87 -18.88 -2.01 -0.05
C LEU A 87 -18.95 -2.95 1.18
N ALA A 88 -18.08 -3.96 1.30
CA ALA A 88 -18.29 -5.01 2.31
C ALA A 88 -17.31 -5.02 3.51
N THR A 89 -16.21 -4.27 3.51
CA THR A 89 -15.21 -4.41 4.58
C THR A 89 -14.95 -3.08 5.28
N ARG A 90 -15.82 -2.72 6.23
CA ARG A 90 -15.57 -1.59 7.15
C ARG A 90 -14.33 -1.79 8.03
N ASN A 91 -13.78 -3.02 8.11
CA ASN A 91 -12.62 -3.37 8.92
C ASN A 91 -11.72 -4.42 8.23
N PRO A 92 -10.93 -4.03 7.19
CA PRO A 92 -10.06 -4.96 6.48
C PRO A 92 -8.90 -5.42 7.37
N ASP A 93 -8.37 -6.62 7.12
CA ASP A 93 -7.18 -7.13 7.82
C ASP A 93 -5.92 -6.38 7.38
N TYR A 94 -5.86 -6.01 6.09
CA TYR A 94 -4.74 -5.29 5.49
C TYR A 94 -5.16 -4.03 4.74
N GLU A 95 -4.27 -3.05 4.73
CA GLU A 95 -4.34 -1.86 3.87
C GLU A 95 -3.14 -1.81 2.93
N ILE A 96 -3.39 -1.67 1.63
CA ILE A 96 -2.37 -1.57 0.59
C ILE A 96 -2.37 -0.14 0.05
N ALA A 97 -1.38 0.65 0.42
CA ALA A 97 -1.21 2.03 -0.06
C ALA A 97 -0.17 2.11 -1.18
N LYS A 98 -0.60 2.52 -2.38
CA LYS A 98 0.27 2.75 -3.53
C LYS A 98 0.78 4.19 -3.49
N TYR A 99 2.09 4.40 -3.61
CA TYR A 99 2.71 5.71 -3.77
C TYR A 99 3.48 5.76 -5.10
N PRO A 100 2.81 6.08 -6.21
CA PRO A 100 3.42 6.06 -7.54
C PRO A 100 4.64 6.99 -7.65
N LEU A 101 4.54 8.21 -7.09
CA LEU A 101 5.63 9.20 -7.11
C LEU A 101 6.89 8.73 -6.38
N ALA A 102 6.73 7.94 -5.32
CA ALA A 102 7.83 7.39 -4.54
C ALA A 102 8.18 5.94 -4.94
N GLN A 103 7.58 5.41 -6.01
CA GLN A 103 7.78 4.03 -6.48
C GLN A 103 7.66 2.98 -5.36
N LYS A 104 6.76 3.20 -4.39
CA LYS A 104 6.64 2.34 -3.20
C LYS A 104 5.19 1.90 -2.97
N LEU A 105 5.05 0.73 -2.39
CA LEU A 105 3.77 0.14 -2.01
C LEU A 105 3.88 -0.30 -0.55
N VAL A 106 3.02 0.25 0.30
CA VAL A 106 3.03 0.01 1.74
C VAL A 106 1.87 -0.91 2.08
N ILE A 107 2.15 -2.01 2.78
CA ILE A 107 1.20 -3.02 3.20
C ILE A 107 1.14 -2.95 4.72
N ASN A 108 0.02 -2.50 5.28
CA ASN A 108 -0.18 -2.37 6.72
C ASN A 108 -1.17 -3.42 7.20
N TYR A 109 -0.77 -4.20 8.20
CA TYR A 109 -1.69 -5.05 8.97
C TYR A 109 -2.44 -4.17 9.99
N LYS A 110 -3.75 -4.38 10.14
CA LYS A 110 -4.62 -3.49 10.94
C LYS A 110 -5.21 -4.12 12.20
N LYS A 111 -5.14 -5.45 12.33
CA LYS A 111 -5.67 -6.19 13.49
C LYS A 111 -4.54 -6.68 14.38
#